data_AF-A0A971XVW4-F1
#
_entry.id   AF-A0A971XVW4-F1
#
_cell.length_a   1.000
_cell.length_b   1.000
_cell.length_c   1.000
_cell.angle_alpha   90.00
_cell.angle_beta   90.00
_cell.angle_gamma   90.00
#
_symmetry.space_group_name_H-M   'P 1'
#
loop_
_entity.id
_entity.type
_entity.pdbx_description
1 polymer ?
#
loop_
_entity_poly.entity_id
_entity_poly.type
_entity_poly.pdbx_seq_one_letter_code
_entity_poly.pdbx_strand_id
1 'polypeptide(L)'
;MKKWFLAIMLLFIAAMIAVGVLQATGVINLRPFVIRQVESIPALAPHLEIYRAGRDGERRLQEAMAELDAVRDDLIQREMELDARAKALDAEERRLARDKQALDDEKAELLKLREEVETVRSKFMELERLRSIYAEMRGRDAATIMRELRPELIAFILAGMDPEVAGDILANLDPKLAAEITRMSLTDKK
;
A
#
# COMPACT_ATOMS: atom_id res chain seq x y z
N MET A 1 75.40 -18.08 -62.53
CA MET A 1 74.33 -17.12 -62.17
C MET A 1 73.17 -17.74 -61.38
N LYS A 2 72.61 -18.90 -61.76
CA LYS A 2 71.46 -19.53 -61.06
C LYS A 2 71.67 -19.87 -59.57
N LYS A 3 72.88 -20.30 -59.16
CA LYS A 3 73.19 -20.63 -57.76
C LYS A 3 73.17 -19.40 -56.83
N TRP A 4 73.62 -18.26 -57.34
CA TRP A 4 73.59 -16.98 -56.61
C TRP A 4 72.16 -16.45 -56.47
N PHE A 5 71.34 -16.60 -57.51
CA PHE A 5 69.92 -16.26 -57.44
C PHE A 5 69.18 -17.07 -56.36
N LEU A 6 69.42 -18.38 -56.30
CA LEU A 6 68.83 -19.25 -55.28
C LEU A 6 69.26 -18.86 -53.86
N ALA A 7 70.55 -18.55 -53.66
CA ALA A 7 71.07 -18.10 -52.37
C ALA A 7 70.44 -16.77 -51.91
N ILE A 8 70.26 -15.81 -52.83
CA ILE A 8 69.61 -14.53 -52.55
C ILE A 8 68.13 -14.73 -52.19
N MET A 9 67.40 -15.58 -52.92
CA MET A 9 66.00 -15.88 -52.63
C MET A 9 65.84 -16.51 -51.24
N LEU A 10 66.71 -17.46 -50.89
CA LEU A 10 66.66 -18.16 -49.61
C LEU A 10 67.00 -17.21 -48.44
N LEU A 11 67.92 -16.25 -48.66
CA LEU A 11 68.23 -15.21 -47.69
C LEU A 11 67.04 -14.26 -47.44
N PHE A 12 66.30 -13.89 -48.49
CA PHE A 12 65.07 -13.09 -48.35
C PHE A 12 63.99 -13.83 -47.57
N ILE A 13 63.81 -15.13 -47.81
CA ILE A 13 62.85 -15.96 -47.08
C ILE A 13 63.25 -16.05 -45.61
N ALA A 14 64.52 -16.32 -45.31
CA ALA A 14 65.03 -16.37 -43.94
C ALA A 14 64.85 -15.02 -43.22
N ALA A 15 65.11 -13.90 -43.90
CA ALA A 15 64.87 -12.57 -43.37
C ALA A 15 63.38 -12.32 -43.09
N MET A 16 62.49 -12.74 -44.00
CA MET A 16 61.04 -12.58 -43.82
C MET A 16 60.52 -13.41 -42.62
N ILE A 17 61.05 -14.63 -42.45
CA ILE A 17 60.71 -15.49 -41.30
C ILE A 17 61.23 -14.87 -40.00
N ALA A 18 62.47 -14.39 -39.97
CA ALA A 18 63.03 -13.72 -38.80
C ALA A 18 62.21 -12.49 -38.40
N VAL A 19 61.83 -11.66 -39.38
CA VAL A 19 60.95 -10.51 -39.19
C VAL A 19 59.58 -10.92 -38.65
N GLY A 20 58.99 -12.00 -39.17
CA GLY A 20 57.71 -12.53 -38.67
C GLY A 20 57.77 -13.00 -37.22
N VAL A 21 58.86 -13.67 -36.83
CA VAL A 21 59.09 -14.12 -35.43
C VAL A 21 59.32 -12.92 -34.50
N LEU A 22 60.10 -11.91 -34.93
CA LEU A 22 60.32 -10.69 -34.14
C LEU A 22 59.06 -9.83 -34.00
N GLN A 23 58.14 -9.92 -34.97
CA GLN A 23 56.83 -9.27 -34.89
C GLN A 23 55.88 -10.01 -33.93
N ALA A 24 55.85 -11.35 -33.98
CA ALA A 24 55.02 -12.16 -33.09
C ALA A 24 55.44 -12.06 -31.61
N THR A 25 56.72 -11.83 -31.36
CA THR A 25 57.30 -11.63 -30.01
C THR A 25 57.16 -10.19 -29.50
N GLY A 26 56.62 -9.26 -30.30
CA GLY A 26 56.34 -7.88 -29.91
C GLY A 26 57.57 -6.98 -29.76
N VAL A 27 58.78 -7.47 -30.07
CA VAL A 27 60.05 -6.74 -29.96
C VAL A 27 60.17 -5.66 -31.04
N ILE A 28 59.57 -5.87 -32.22
CA ILE A 28 59.57 -4.90 -33.33
C ILE A 28 58.15 -4.64 -33.84
N ASN A 29 57.74 -3.36 -33.85
CA ASN A 29 56.51 -2.91 -34.51
C ASN A 29 56.79 -2.53 -35.98
N LEU A 30 56.63 -3.48 -36.90
CA LEU A 30 56.81 -3.24 -38.34
C LEU A 30 55.65 -2.49 -39.00
N ARG A 31 54.47 -2.44 -38.35
CA ARG A 31 53.28 -1.73 -38.85
C ARG A 31 53.55 -0.29 -39.33
N PRO A 32 54.14 0.62 -38.52
CA PRO A 32 54.38 1.99 -38.96
C PRO A 32 55.33 2.09 -40.16
N PHE A 33 56.32 1.20 -40.26
CA PHE A 33 57.26 1.16 -41.39
C PHE A 33 56.58 0.66 -42.67
N VAL A 34 55.80 -0.42 -42.57
CA VAL A 34 55.03 -0.98 -43.69
C VAL A 34 53.96 0.00 -44.18
N ILE A 35 53.23 0.66 -43.27
CA ILE A 35 52.22 1.66 -43.63
C ILE A 35 52.87 2.82 -44.39
N ARG A 36 54.01 3.35 -43.92
CA ARG A 36 54.75 4.43 -44.58
C ARG A 36 55.28 4.03 -45.96
N GLN A 37 55.72 2.79 -46.11
CA GLN A 37 56.21 2.24 -47.38
C GLN A 37 55.05 2.01 -48.37
N VAL A 38 53.90 1.53 -47.90
CA VAL A 38 52.70 1.28 -48.72
C VAL A 38 52.04 2.58 -49.15
N GLU A 39 52.02 3.61 -48.28
CA GLU A 39 51.55 4.98 -48.62
C GLU A 39 52.40 5.66 -49.70
N SER A 40 53.66 5.24 -49.88
CA SER A 40 54.53 5.76 -50.94
C SER A 40 54.23 5.20 -52.34
N ILE A 41 53.32 4.22 -52.46
CA ILE A 41 52.90 3.60 -53.72
C ILE A 41 51.59 4.25 -54.20
N PRO A 42 51.61 5.10 -55.25
CA PRO A 42 50.44 5.89 -55.67
C PRO A 42 49.20 5.06 -56.04
N ALA A 43 49.40 3.83 -56.52
CA ALA A 43 48.33 2.93 -56.93
C ALA A 43 47.52 2.32 -55.76
N LEU A 44 48.10 2.30 -54.54
CA LEU A 44 47.48 1.69 -53.36
C LEU A 44 46.80 2.71 -52.43
N ALA A 45 47.07 4.01 -52.61
CA ALA A 45 46.48 5.09 -51.82
C ALA A 45 44.94 5.09 -51.82
N PRO A 46 44.23 4.92 -52.95
CA PRO A 46 42.76 4.95 -52.98
C PRO A 46 42.11 3.80 -52.20
N HIS A 47 42.75 2.63 -52.18
CA HIS A 47 42.22 1.45 -51.47
C HIS A 47 42.44 1.53 -49.96
N LEU A 48 43.54 2.16 -49.50
CA LEU A 48 43.77 2.41 -48.08
C LEU A 48 42.77 3.40 -47.48
N GLU A 49 42.38 4.42 -48.23
CA GLU A 49 41.36 5.39 -47.79
C GLU A 49 39.99 4.75 -47.60
N ILE A 50 39.58 3.87 -48.52
CA ILE A 50 38.32 3.11 -48.40
C ILE A 50 38.35 2.20 -47.17
N TYR A 51 39.47 1.51 -46.91
CA TYR A 51 39.62 0.67 -45.73
C TYR A 51 39.59 1.49 -44.41
N ARG A 52 40.21 2.66 -44.39
CA ARG A 52 40.15 3.59 -43.23
C ARG A 52 38.73 4.11 -43.01
N ALA A 53 38.07 4.57 -44.07
CA ALA A 53 36.68 5.04 -44.01
C ALA A 53 35.71 3.94 -43.55
N GLY A 54 35.92 2.69 -43.99
CA GLY A 54 35.15 1.53 -43.52
C GLY A 54 35.33 1.26 -42.02
N ARG A 55 36.57 1.29 -41.51
CA ARG A 55 36.84 1.14 -40.06
C ARG A 55 36.27 2.30 -39.23
N ASP A 56 36.24 3.51 -39.77
CA ASP A 56 35.62 4.65 -39.09
C ASP A 56 34.10 4.50 -39.02
N GLY A 57 33.46 4.00 -40.10
CA GLY A 57 32.04 3.66 -40.11
C GLY A 57 31.69 2.54 -39.12
N GLU A 58 32.50 1.49 -39.06
CA GLU A 58 32.32 0.38 -38.11
C GLU A 58 32.43 0.86 -36.66
N ARG A 59 33.39 1.74 -36.34
CA ARG A 59 33.51 2.33 -35.00
C ARG A 59 32.28 3.16 -34.61
N ARG A 60 31.79 4.03 -35.49
CA ARG A 60 30.57 4.83 -35.22
C ARG A 60 29.35 3.94 -35.03
N LEU A 61 29.25 2.85 -35.81
CA LEU A 61 28.15 1.90 -35.66
C LEU A 61 28.22 1.18 -34.30
N GLN A 62 29.41 0.74 -33.88
CA GLN A 62 29.62 0.13 -32.57
C GLN A 62 29.29 1.10 -31.42
N GLU A 63 29.70 2.36 -31.54
CA GLU A 63 29.38 3.41 -30.57
C GLU A 63 27.85 3.64 -30.49
N ALA A 64 27.17 3.76 -31.63
CA ALA A 64 25.72 3.93 -31.68
C ALA A 64 24.97 2.72 -31.13
N MET A 65 25.45 1.49 -31.39
CA MET A 65 24.86 0.28 -30.81
C MET A 65 25.03 0.23 -29.30
N ALA A 66 26.22 0.59 -28.78
CA ALA A 66 26.46 0.64 -27.35
C ALA A 66 25.60 1.70 -26.66
N GLU A 67 25.40 2.87 -27.29
CA GLU A 67 24.49 3.90 -26.78
C GLU A 67 23.02 3.40 -26.78
N LEU A 68 22.58 2.73 -27.84
CA LEU A 68 21.24 2.17 -27.92
C LEU A 68 20.99 1.09 -26.87
N ASP A 69 21.96 0.21 -26.64
CA ASP A 69 21.89 -0.81 -25.59
C ASP A 69 21.81 -0.18 -24.20
N ALA A 70 22.58 0.87 -23.93
CA ALA A 70 22.52 1.60 -22.67
C ALA A 70 21.14 2.26 -22.44
N VAL A 71 20.57 2.88 -23.48
CA VAL A 71 19.23 3.48 -23.41
C VAL A 71 18.16 2.39 -23.20
N ARG A 72 18.30 1.25 -23.88
CA ARG A 72 17.39 0.12 -23.73
C ARG A 72 17.40 -0.42 -22.30
N ASP A 73 18.59 -0.58 -21.73
CA ASP A 73 18.73 -1.07 -20.36
C ASP A 73 18.12 -0.09 -19.34
N ASP A 74 18.33 1.22 -19.51
CA ASP A 74 17.68 2.26 -18.68
C ASP A 74 16.14 2.20 -18.80
N LEU A 75 15.61 2.04 -20.01
CA LEU A 75 14.17 1.90 -20.23
C LEU A 75 13.60 0.65 -19.54
N ILE A 76 14.28 -0.50 -19.65
CA ILE A 76 13.85 -1.73 -18.98
C ILE A 76 13.82 -1.53 -17.46
N GLN A 77 14.84 -0.89 -16.88
CA GLN A 77 14.85 -0.61 -15.44
C GLN A 77 13.68 0.30 -15.02
N ARG A 78 13.40 1.34 -15.80
CA ARG A 78 12.26 2.24 -15.54
C ARG A 78 10.92 1.54 -15.67
N GLU A 79 10.75 0.69 -16.68
CA GLU A 79 9.52 -0.11 -16.83
C GLU A 79 9.31 -1.04 -15.64
N MET A 80 10.37 -1.71 -15.17
CA MET A 80 10.30 -2.55 -13.97
C MET A 80 9.95 -1.74 -12.71
N GLU A 81 10.52 -0.55 -12.55
CA GLU A 81 10.20 0.34 -11.43
C GLU A 81 8.75 0.84 -11.49
N LEU A 82 8.27 1.22 -12.67
CA LEU A 82 6.89 1.66 -12.88
C LEU A 82 5.89 0.53 -12.62
N ASP A 83 6.17 -0.69 -13.07
CA ASP A 83 5.33 -1.87 -12.79
C ASP A 83 5.29 -2.17 -11.29
N ALA A 84 6.43 -2.09 -10.60
CA ALA A 84 6.49 -2.26 -9.15
C ALA A 84 5.66 -1.19 -8.41
N ARG A 85 5.78 0.08 -8.83
CA ARG A 85 5.00 1.19 -8.27
C ARG A 85 3.51 1.04 -8.55
N ALA A 86 3.13 0.61 -9.76
CA ALA A 86 1.73 0.37 -10.12
C ALA A 86 1.11 -0.73 -9.26
N LYS A 87 1.82 -1.83 -9.03
CA LYS A 87 1.38 -2.91 -8.13
C LYS A 87 1.25 -2.45 -6.68
N ALA A 88 2.18 -1.63 -6.20
CA ALA A 88 2.11 -1.05 -4.86
C ALA A 88 0.90 -0.12 -4.70
N LEU A 89 0.62 0.71 -5.71
CA LEU A 89 -0.56 1.58 -5.73
C LEU A 89 -1.87 0.80 -5.75
N ASP A 90 -2.01 -0.24 -6.59
CA ASP A 90 -3.21 -1.11 -6.62
C ASP A 90 -3.42 -1.80 -5.26
N ALA A 91 -2.35 -2.24 -4.60
CA ALA A 91 -2.45 -2.82 -3.26
C ALA A 91 -2.94 -1.80 -2.22
N GLU A 92 -2.44 -0.58 -2.27
CA GLU A 92 -2.84 0.50 -1.35
C GLU A 92 -4.27 0.98 -1.63
N GLU A 93 -4.68 1.10 -2.89
CA GLU A 93 -6.05 1.43 -3.28
C GLU A 93 -7.05 0.40 -2.75
N ARG A 94 -6.73 -0.89 -2.89
CA ARG A 94 -7.58 -1.96 -2.33
C ARG A 94 -7.63 -1.93 -0.82
N ARG A 95 -6.53 -1.57 -0.16
CA ARG A 95 -6.49 -1.41 1.30
C ARG A 95 -7.38 -0.24 1.72
N LEU A 96 -7.22 0.92 1.09
CA LEU A 96 -8.01 2.11 1.37
C LEU A 96 -9.51 1.86 1.13
N ALA A 97 -9.86 1.10 0.09
CA ALA A 97 -11.25 0.71 -0.17
C ALA A 97 -11.85 -0.15 0.95
N ARG A 98 -11.07 -1.11 1.48
CA ARG A 98 -11.49 -1.93 2.64
C ARG A 98 -11.63 -1.08 3.90
N ASP A 99 -10.65 -0.22 4.17
CA ASP A 99 -10.66 0.64 5.36
C ASP A 99 -11.85 1.61 5.32
N LYS A 100 -12.18 2.15 4.14
CA LYS A 100 -13.35 3.00 3.94
C LYS A 100 -14.66 2.23 4.19
N GLN A 101 -14.78 1.01 3.67
CA GLN A 101 -15.96 0.19 3.91
C GLN A 101 -16.14 -0.12 5.40
N ALA A 102 -15.05 -0.49 6.09
CA ALA A 102 -15.08 -0.75 7.53
C ALA A 102 -15.50 0.49 8.33
N LEU A 103 -15.02 1.68 7.93
CA LEU A 103 -15.40 2.93 8.57
C LEU A 103 -16.88 3.29 8.34
N ASP A 104 -17.39 3.02 7.13
CA ASP A 104 -18.81 3.24 6.81
C ASP A 104 -19.72 2.28 7.62
N ASP A 105 -19.28 1.03 7.82
CA ASP A 105 -19.98 0.05 8.65
C ASP A 105 -19.98 0.46 10.13
N GLU A 106 -18.81 0.83 10.68
CA GLU A 106 -18.69 1.32 12.06
C GLU A 106 -19.54 2.57 12.31
N LYS A 107 -19.58 3.49 11.33
CA LYS A 107 -20.43 4.68 11.41
C LYS A 107 -21.91 4.32 11.43
N ALA A 108 -22.33 3.32 10.66
CA ALA A 108 -23.71 2.85 10.67
C ALA A 108 -24.08 2.22 12.03
N GLU A 109 -23.17 1.46 12.64
CA GLU A 109 -23.36 0.91 13.99
C GLU A 109 -23.45 2.00 15.05
N LEU A 110 -22.56 3.00 15.00
CA LEU A 110 -22.59 4.14 15.91
C LEU A 110 -23.90 4.94 15.82
N LEU A 111 -24.45 5.10 14.61
CA LEU A 111 -25.74 5.77 14.43
C LEU A 111 -26.89 4.98 15.06
N LYS A 112 -26.91 3.65 14.90
CA LYS A 112 -27.90 2.79 15.56
C LYS A 112 -27.79 2.86 17.08
N LEU A 113 -26.57 2.74 17.61
CA LEU A 113 -26.34 2.83 19.05
C LEU A 113 -26.78 4.19 19.59
N ARG A 114 -26.53 5.27 18.85
CA ARG A 114 -26.99 6.61 19.23
C ARG A 114 -28.52 6.70 19.28
N GLU A 115 -29.22 6.13 18.31
CA GLU A 115 -30.69 6.09 18.28
C GLU A 115 -31.27 5.26 19.45
N GLU A 116 -30.64 4.14 19.77
CA GLU A 116 -31.00 3.31 20.93
C GLU A 116 -30.81 4.09 22.23
N VAL A 117 -29.66 4.76 22.39
CA VAL A 117 -29.37 5.59 23.57
C VAL A 117 -30.36 6.74 23.71
N GLU A 118 -30.69 7.44 22.62
CA GLU A 118 -31.70 8.52 22.65
C GLU A 118 -33.09 7.98 23.01
N THR A 119 -33.47 6.80 22.50
CA THR A 119 -34.74 6.15 22.84
C THR A 119 -34.81 5.79 24.32
N VAL A 120 -33.75 5.18 24.87
CA VAL A 120 -33.66 4.84 26.30
C VAL A 120 -33.68 6.11 27.15
N ARG A 121 -32.96 7.14 26.75
CA ARG A 121 -32.94 8.44 27.42
C ARG A 121 -34.32 9.09 27.45
N SER A 122 -35.05 9.09 26.33
CA SER A 122 -36.41 9.64 26.26
C SER A 122 -37.35 8.91 27.22
N LYS A 123 -37.35 7.57 27.21
CA LYS A 123 -38.14 6.75 28.14
C LYS A 123 -37.80 7.01 29.60
N PHE A 124 -36.52 7.18 29.90
CA PHE A 124 -36.06 7.53 31.25
C PHE A 124 -36.56 8.92 31.68
N MET A 125 -36.48 9.93 30.81
CA MET A 125 -37.01 11.27 31.10
C MET A 125 -38.53 11.28 31.28
N GLU A 126 -39.28 10.50 30.50
CA GLU A 126 -40.72 10.31 30.68
C GLU A 126 -41.04 9.66 32.04
N LEU A 127 -40.25 8.65 32.43
CA LEU A 127 -40.39 8.00 33.73
C LEU A 127 -40.08 8.95 34.88
N GLU A 128 -39.02 9.75 34.80
CA GLU A 128 -38.74 10.80 35.79
C GLU A 128 -39.87 11.81 35.90
N ARG A 129 -40.42 12.25 34.76
CA ARG A 129 -41.57 13.16 34.75
C ARG A 129 -42.79 12.55 35.45
N LEU A 130 -43.10 11.28 35.17
CA LEU A 130 -44.18 10.56 35.85
C LEU A 130 -43.94 10.48 37.35
N ARG A 131 -42.70 10.14 37.78
CA ARG A 131 -42.33 10.11 39.19
C ARG A 131 -42.57 11.46 39.86
N SER A 132 -42.14 12.56 39.26
CA SER A 132 -42.36 13.91 39.80
C SER A 132 -43.85 14.24 39.92
N ILE A 133 -44.66 13.90 38.92
CA ILE A 133 -46.12 14.13 38.97
C ILE A 133 -46.75 13.37 40.14
N TYR A 134 -46.44 12.08 40.29
CA TYR A 134 -46.99 11.27 41.37
C TYR A 134 -46.45 11.64 42.75
N ALA A 135 -45.21 12.15 42.84
CA ALA A 135 -44.63 12.59 44.10
C ALA A 135 -45.29 13.84 44.68
N GLU A 136 -45.83 14.71 43.82
CA GLU A 136 -46.60 15.89 44.23
C GLU A 136 -48.05 15.57 44.62
N MET A 137 -48.51 14.33 44.39
CA MET A 137 -49.85 13.88 44.75
C MET A 137 -49.90 13.34 46.18
N ARG A 138 -51.09 13.39 46.79
CA ARG A 138 -51.33 12.70 48.07
C ARG A 138 -51.26 11.19 47.83
N GLY A 139 -50.60 10.43 48.71
CA GLY A 139 -50.35 9.00 48.51
C GLY A 139 -51.61 8.18 48.21
N ARG A 140 -52.75 8.53 48.83
CA ARG A 140 -54.05 7.90 48.57
C ARG A 140 -54.57 8.14 47.14
N ASP A 141 -54.41 9.35 46.61
CA ASP A 141 -54.88 9.71 45.27
C ASP A 141 -53.98 9.06 44.21
N ALA A 142 -52.66 9.09 44.43
CA ALA A 142 -51.68 8.40 43.60
C ALA A 142 -51.94 6.88 43.57
N ALA A 143 -52.11 6.24 44.74
CA ALA A 143 -52.41 4.82 44.85
C ALA A 143 -53.72 4.45 44.13
N THR A 144 -54.74 5.30 44.19
CA THR A 144 -56.02 5.08 43.51
C THR A 144 -55.83 5.00 41.99
N ILE A 145 -55.05 5.91 41.41
CA ILE A 145 -54.75 5.92 39.97
C ILE A 145 -53.83 4.75 39.60
N MET A 146 -52.81 4.47 40.43
CA MET A 146 -51.84 3.41 40.17
C MET A 146 -52.47 2.01 40.12
N ARG A 147 -53.61 1.76 40.79
CA ARG A 147 -54.32 0.46 40.69
C ARG A 147 -54.81 0.12 39.28
N GLU A 148 -55.00 1.13 38.42
CA GLU A 148 -55.37 0.94 37.01
C GLU A 148 -54.14 0.70 36.11
N LEU A 149 -52.93 0.83 36.65
CA LEU A 149 -51.69 0.59 35.94
C LEU A 149 -51.25 -0.86 36.10
N ARG A 150 -50.37 -1.29 35.18
CA ARG A 150 -49.71 -2.58 35.28
C ARG A 150 -48.76 -2.63 36.49
N PRO A 151 -48.72 -3.74 37.25
CA PRO A 151 -47.84 -3.88 38.41
C PRO A 151 -46.37 -3.54 38.12
N GLU A 152 -45.82 -3.96 36.98
CA GLU A 152 -44.42 -3.69 36.65
C GLU A 152 -44.12 -2.19 36.54
N LEU A 153 -45.05 -1.40 35.97
CA LEU A 153 -44.88 0.04 35.83
C LEU A 153 -44.94 0.75 37.19
N ILE A 154 -45.82 0.29 38.09
CA ILE A 154 -45.90 0.81 39.46
C ILE A 154 -44.57 0.55 40.17
N ALA A 155 -44.01 -0.65 40.04
CA ALA A 155 -42.71 -0.99 40.62
C ALA A 155 -41.59 -0.08 40.10
N PHE A 156 -41.51 0.14 38.78
CA PHE A 156 -40.51 1.02 38.19
C PHE A 156 -40.66 2.49 38.61
N ILE A 157 -41.88 2.98 38.71
CA ILE A 157 -42.17 4.35 39.15
C ILE A 157 -41.73 4.51 40.62
N LEU A 158 -42.18 3.63 41.52
CA LEU A 158 -41.87 3.70 42.95
C LEU A 158 -40.38 3.47 43.27
N ALA A 159 -39.69 2.62 42.51
CA ALA A 159 -38.28 2.27 42.78
C ALA A 159 -37.30 3.45 42.69
N GLY A 160 -37.65 4.52 41.96
CA GLY A 160 -36.83 5.73 41.83
C GLY A 160 -37.44 6.97 42.48
N MET A 161 -38.47 6.82 43.30
CA MET A 161 -39.01 7.90 44.12
C MET A 161 -38.28 8.01 45.46
N ASP A 162 -38.51 9.13 46.16
CA ASP A 162 -38.12 9.25 47.57
C ASP A 162 -38.78 8.12 48.39
N PRO A 163 -38.03 7.42 49.26
CA PRO A 163 -38.56 6.30 50.04
C PRO A 163 -39.78 6.63 50.90
N GLU A 164 -39.88 7.84 51.43
CA GLU A 164 -41.00 8.26 52.26
C GLU A 164 -42.27 8.41 51.41
N VAL A 165 -42.16 9.07 50.26
CA VAL A 165 -43.25 9.24 49.29
C VAL A 165 -43.69 7.89 48.73
N ALA A 166 -42.74 7.05 48.31
CA ALA A 166 -43.04 5.71 47.82
C ALA A 166 -43.70 4.84 48.90
N GLY A 167 -43.27 4.98 50.16
CA GLY A 167 -43.85 4.30 51.31
C GLY A 167 -45.29 4.71 51.58
N ASP A 168 -45.61 6.01 51.52
CA ASP A 168 -46.98 6.52 51.69
C ASP A 168 -47.91 6.01 50.59
N ILE A 169 -47.46 6.01 49.32
CA ILE A 169 -48.23 5.45 48.20
C ILE A 169 -48.46 3.94 48.41
N LEU A 170 -47.40 3.18 48.74
CA LEU A 170 -47.47 1.74 48.93
C LEU A 170 -48.42 1.35 50.09
N ALA A 171 -48.46 2.14 51.17
CA ALA A 171 -49.36 1.92 52.29
C ALA A 171 -50.85 2.10 51.93
N ASN A 172 -51.14 2.86 50.87
CA ASN A 172 -52.50 3.10 50.37
C ASN A 172 -52.91 2.14 49.24
N LEU A 173 -52.03 1.25 48.79
CA LEU A 173 -52.34 0.20 47.80
C LEU A 173 -52.97 -1.04 48.46
N ASP A 174 -53.66 -1.85 47.66
CA ASP A 174 -54.19 -3.14 48.10
C ASP A 174 -53.04 -4.06 48.57
N PRO A 175 -53.15 -4.73 49.75
CA PRO A 175 -52.02 -5.48 50.33
C PRO A 175 -51.43 -6.56 49.41
N LYS A 176 -52.27 -7.18 48.57
CA LYS A 176 -51.82 -8.17 47.58
C LYS A 176 -50.95 -7.52 46.50
N LEU A 177 -51.38 -6.38 45.97
CA LEU A 177 -50.65 -5.63 44.95
C LEU A 177 -49.37 -5.05 45.55
N ALA A 178 -49.41 -4.45 46.74
CA ALA A 178 -48.23 -3.94 47.42
C ALA A 178 -47.15 -5.02 47.61
N ALA A 179 -47.55 -6.21 48.08
CA ALA A 179 -46.64 -7.35 48.21
C ALA A 179 -46.07 -7.84 46.86
N GLU A 180 -46.85 -7.77 45.79
CA GLU A 180 -46.39 -8.07 44.43
C GLU A 180 -45.32 -7.08 43.97
N ILE A 181 -45.57 -5.78 44.12
CA ILE A 181 -44.61 -4.71 43.80
C ILE A 181 -43.31 -4.87 44.57
N THR A 182 -43.38 -5.09 45.89
CA THR A 182 -42.18 -5.28 46.72
C THR A 182 -41.33 -6.47 46.27
N ARG A 183 -41.97 -7.58 45.84
CA ARG A 183 -41.25 -8.73 45.28
C ARG A 183 -40.54 -8.38 43.97
N MET A 184 -41.19 -7.62 43.09
CA MET A 184 -40.58 -7.17 41.83
C MET A 184 -39.33 -6.30 42.10
N SER A 185 -39.40 -5.36 43.04
CA SER A 185 -38.28 -4.48 43.41
C SER A 185 -37.06 -5.22 43.99
N LEU A 186 -37.25 -6.42 44.56
CA LEU A 186 -36.16 -7.26 45.07
C LEU A 186 -35.49 -8.09 43.96
N THR A 187 -36.18 -8.34 42.85
CA THR A 187 -35.74 -9.25 41.80
C THR A 187 -34.85 -8.55 40.76
N ASP A 188 -35.03 -7.23 40.58
CA ASP A 188 -34.29 -6.38 39.62
C ASP A 188 -32.85 -6.02 40.06
N LYS A 189 -32.38 -6.51 41.22
CA LYS A 189 -31.04 -6.24 41.77
C LYS A 189 -29.96 -7.28 41.39
N LYS A 190 -30.17 -8.11 40.36
CA LYS A 190 -29.18 -9.04 39.81
C LYS A 190 -28.84 -8.69 38.38
#